data_AF-A0A916QW90-F1
#
_entry.id   AF-A0A916QW90-F1
#
_cell.length_a   1.000
_cell.length_b   1.000
_cell.length_c   1.000
_cell.angle_alpha   90.00
_cell.angle_beta   90.00
_cell.angle_gamma   90.00
#
_symmetry.space_group_name_H-M   'P 1'
#
loop_
_entity.id
_entity.type
_entity.pdbx_description
1 polymer ?
#
loop_
_entity_poly.entity_id
_entity_poly.type
_entity_poly.pdbx_seq_one_letter_code
_entity_poly.pdbx_strand_id
1 'polypeptide(L)'
;MPNIPNINFSNLFLKKFPSSIKLCHWRWIYLVGIFSYGLLIATPEVATAQANKKSFKICSEDLLSVGLSEAKVANACGAALKPRGLSGCVTKIYDSTTEELSAEDILFSCQRVRRVDELGTCVETINESVTDNSNQAAILESCRLSLLPERFSFCVVGLNTNVGLTTEELLSNCLNPDE
;
A
#
# COMPACT_ATOMS: atom_id res chain seq x y z
N MET A 1 -19.40 -23.94 -6.89
CA MET A 1 -19.88 -22.80 -6.07
C MET A 1 -19.75 -23.16 -4.60
N PRO A 2 -18.69 -22.76 -3.89
CA PRO A 2 -18.65 -22.92 -2.44
C PRO A 2 -19.39 -21.77 -1.75
N ASN A 3 -20.20 -22.16 -0.78
CA ASN A 3 -21.16 -21.40 0.00
C ASN A 3 -20.43 -20.67 1.14
N ILE A 4 -20.55 -19.34 1.22
CA ILE A 4 -19.93 -18.52 2.27
C ILE A 4 -20.93 -18.40 3.43
N PRO A 5 -20.57 -18.74 4.68
CA PRO A 5 -21.46 -18.56 5.82
C PRO A 5 -21.61 -17.07 6.19
N ASN A 6 -22.86 -16.70 6.45
CA ASN A 6 -23.31 -15.38 6.90
C ASN A 6 -22.91 -15.18 8.38
N ILE A 7 -22.02 -14.21 8.66
CA ILE A 7 -21.59 -13.91 10.02
C ILE A 7 -22.34 -12.67 10.51
N ASN A 8 -23.20 -12.90 11.51
CA ASN A 8 -24.05 -11.89 12.14
C ASN A 8 -23.28 -11.19 13.27
N PHE A 9 -23.06 -9.87 13.14
CA PHE A 9 -22.22 -9.06 14.03
C PHE A 9 -22.98 -8.38 15.20
N SER A 10 -24.16 -8.88 15.58
CA SER A 10 -25.00 -8.21 16.59
C SER A 10 -24.60 -8.42 18.06
N ASN A 11 -23.51 -9.13 18.37
CA ASN A 11 -23.19 -9.54 19.76
C ASN A 11 -21.81 -9.13 20.27
N LEU A 12 -21.31 -7.93 19.95
CA LEU A 12 -20.24 -7.30 20.71
C LEU A 12 -20.77 -6.14 21.58
N PHE A 13 -21.75 -6.49 22.41
CA PHE A 13 -22.28 -5.66 23.47
C PHE A 13 -21.18 -5.28 24.46
N LEU A 14 -20.90 -3.98 24.54
CA LEU A 14 -20.94 -3.20 25.78
C LEU A 14 -20.33 -3.89 27.01
N LYS A 15 -19.00 -3.87 27.13
CA LYS A 15 -18.34 -3.97 28.44
C LYS A 15 -18.54 -2.65 29.19
N LYS A 16 -19.65 -2.59 29.93
CA LYS A 16 -20.00 -1.57 30.90
C LYS A 16 -19.05 -1.68 32.09
N PHE A 17 -18.11 -0.74 32.22
CA PHE A 17 -17.25 -0.63 33.40
C PHE A 17 -18.07 -0.07 34.59
N PRO A 18 -18.11 -0.75 35.74
CA PRO A 18 -18.77 -0.23 36.93
C PRO A 18 -17.84 0.73 37.68
N SER A 19 -18.09 2.03 37.57
CA SER A 19 -17.49 3.06 38.43
C SER A 19 -18.32 3.19 39.71
N SER A 20 -17.85 2.57 40.79
CA SER A 20 -18.29 2.86 42.15
C SER A 20 -17.13 2.62 43.09
N ILE A 21 -16.24 3.61 43.21
CA ILE A 21 -15.23 3.65 44.26
C ILE A 21 -15.56 4.86 45.12
N LYS A 22 -16.04 4.55 46.32
CA LYS A 22 -16.44 5.49 47.36
C LYS A 22 -15.26 6.38 47.73
N LEU A 23 -15.47 7.68 47.63
CA LEU A 23 -14.58 8.72 48.14
C LEU A 23 -14.61 8.64 49.67
N CYS A 24 -13.55 8.09 50.26
CA CYS A 24 -13.38 8.00 51.71
C CYS A 24 -12.11 8.74 52.10
N HIS A 25 -12.33 9.97 52.60
CA HIS A 25 -11.66 10.61 53.74
C HIS A 25 -10.17 10.95 53.72
N TRP A 26 -9.87 12.05 54.44
CA TRP A 26 -8.56 12.55 54.89
C TRP A 26 -7.68 13.18 53.81
N ARG A 27 -7.55 14.51 53.67
CA ARG A 27 -7.10 15.52 54.67
C ARG A 27 -6.00 14.93 55.55
N TRP A 28 -4.75 15.38 55.33
CA TRP A 28 -3.45 14.83 55.74
C TRP A 28 -2.83 14.08 54.55
N ILE A 29 -1.97 14.70 53.74
CA ILE A 29 -0.58 15.03 54.09
C ILE A 29 -0.14 16.26 53.27
N TYR A 30 0.19 17.33 53.98
CA TYR A 30 1.11 18.36 53.50
C TYR A 30 2.55 17.87 53.73
N LEU A 31 3.45 18.22 52.81
CA LEU A 31 4.92 18.28 52.95
C LEU A 31 5.69 16.96 53.06
N VAL A 32 5.96 16.29 51.92
CA VAL A 32 7.28 15.68 51.67
C VAL A 32 7.55 15.60 50.15
N GLY A 33 8.70 16.10 49.71
CA GLY A 33 9.40 15.53 48.55
C GLY A 33 9.32 16.27 47.22
N ILE A 34 10.09 17.35 47.10
CA ILE A 34 10.65 17.79 45.81
C ILE A 34 11.61 16.70 45.33
N PHE A 35 11.30 16.01 44.23
CA PHE A 35 12.22 15.53 43.18
C PHE A 35 11.48 14.55 42.26
N SER A 36 10.92 15.05 41.16
CA SER A 36 10.79 14.24 39.96
C SER A 36 11.03 15.17 38.79
N TYR A 37 12.25 15.14 38.28
CA TYR A 37 12.56 15.67 36.95
C TYR A 37 11.50 15.11 36.00
N GLY A 38 10.63 15.98 35.51
CA GLY A 38 9.65 15.61 34.49
C GLY A 38 10.42 15.20 33.25
N LEU A 39 10.50 13.89 33.00
CA LEU A 39 10.89 13.39 31.70
C LEU A 39 9.76 13.75 30.75
N LEU A 40 9.94 14.84 30.00
CA LEU A 40 9.11 15.17 28.83
C LEU A 40 9.35 14.06 27.81
N ILE A 41 8.51 13.03 27.86
CA ILE A 41 8.45 12.02 26.81
C ILE A 41 7.85 12.73 25.60
N ALA A 42 8.70 13.19 24.68
CA ALA A 42 8.26 13.64 23.37
C ALA A 42 7.60 12.45 22.68
N THR A 43 6.27 12.39 22.70
CA THR A 43 5.54 11.41 21.89
C THR A 43 5.82 11.74 20.44
N PRO A 44 6.42 10.82 19.65
CA PRO A 44 6.55 11.06 18.22
C PRO A 44 5.15 11.21 17.64
N GLU A 45 4.90 12.31 16.95
CA GLU A 45 3.69 12.50 16.16
C GLU A 45 3.69 11.42 15.07
N VAL A 46 2.94 10.36 15.30
CA VAL A 46 2.71 9.34 14.28
C VAL A 46 1.83 10.02 13.24
N ALA A 47 2.39 10.34 12.07
CA ALA A 47 1.64 10.90 10.97
C ALA A 47 0.53 9.92 10.57
N THR A 48 -0.69 10.14 11.07
CA THR A 48 -1.85 9.40 10.59
C THR A 48 -2.08 9.84 9.16
N ALA A 49 -1.96 8.92 8.20
CA ALA A 49 -2.42 9.14 6.84
C ALA A 49 -3.94 9.35 6.88
N GLN A 50 -4.38 10.58 7.13
CA GLN A 50 -5.80 10.88 7.24
C GLN A 50 -6.39 10.80 5.84
N ALA A 51 -7.12 9.72 5.59
CA ALA A 51 -7.85 9.55 4.35
C ALA A 51 -8.89 10.69 4.25
N ASN A 52 -8.62 11.68 3.40
CA ASN A 52 -9.51 12.79 3.13
C ASN A 52 -10.49 12.39 2.01
N LYS A 53 -11.73 12.89 2.05
CA LYS A 53 -12.75 12.78 0.98
C LYS A 53 -12.16 12.94 -0.42
N LYS A 54 -11.21 13.87 -0.60
CA LYS A 54 -10.52 14.10 -1.88
C LYS A 54 -9.77 12.87 -2.39
N SER A 55 -9.14 12.09 -1.52
CA SER A 55 -8.38 10.89 -1.90
C SER A 55 -9.29 9.77 -2.38
N PHE A 56 -10.44 9.57 -1.75
CA PHE A 56 -11.44 8.60 -2.22
C PHE A 56 -12.06 9.02 -3.56
N LYS A 57 -12.35 10.32 -3.74
CA LYS A 57 -12.85 10.86 -5.00
C LYS A 57 -11.89 10.58 -6.16
N ILE A 58 -10.61 10.92 -5.97
CA ILE A 58 -9.56 10.66 -6.98
C ILE A 58 -9.46 9.15 -7.26
N CYS A 59 -9.41 8.34 -6.20
CA CYS A 59 -9.35 6.88 -6.36
C CYS A 59 -10.50 6.35 -7.21
N SER A 60 -11.74 6.78 -6.95
CA SER A 60 -12.88 6.32 -7.72
C SER A 60 -12.84 6.79 -9.17
N GLU A 61 -12.45 8.04 -9.42
CA GLU A 61 -12.40 8.60 -10.77
C GLU A 61 -11.35 7.88 -11.63
N ASP A 62 -10.15 7.70 -11.08
CA ASP A 62 -9.03 7.02 -11.72
C ASP A 62 -9.33 5.53 -12.02
N LEU A 63 -9.91 4.80 -11.07
CA LEU A 63 -10.22 3.38 -11.29
C LEU A 63 -11.40 3.18 -12.26
N LEU A 64 -12.37 4.10 -12.28
CA LEU A 64 -13.43 4.09 -13.29
C LEU A 64 -12.88 4.39 -14.70
N SER A 65 -11.88 5.28 -14.82
CA SER A 65 -11.34 5.65 -16.14
C SER A 65 -10.57 4.53 -16.83
N VAL A 66 -10.08 3.54 -16.07
CA VAL A 66 -9.46 2.32 -16.63
C VAL A 66 -10.47 1.18 -16.83
N GLY A 67 -11.78 1.46 -16.74
CA GLY A 67 -12.85 0.53 -17.09
C GLY A 67 -13.30 -0.43 -15.98
N LEU A 68 -12.85 -0.25 -14.74
CA LEU A 68 -13.31 -1.09 -13.62
C LEU A 68 -14.77 -0.80 -13.26
N SER A 69 -15.52 -1.83 -12.87
CA SER A 69 -16.92 -1.68 -12.46
C SER A 69 -17.08 -0.89 -11.16
N GLU A 70 -18.17 -0.11 -11.04
CA GLU A 70 -18.47 0.71 -9.85
C GLU A 70 -18.39 -0.08 -8.53
N ALA A 71 -18.89 -1.31 -8.53
CA ALA A 71 -18.84 -2.18 -7.35
C ALA A 71 -17.41 -2.54 -6.94
N LYS A 72 -16.55 -2.83 -7.93
CA LYS A 72 -15.13 -3.15 -7.69
C LYS A 72 -14.37 -1.91 -7.24
N VAL A 73 -14.64 -0.75 -7.86
CA VAL A 73 -14.06 0.55 -7.46
C VAL A 73 -14.43 0.90 -6.03
N ALA A 74 -15.72 0.81 -5.67
CA ALA A 74 -16.19 1.09 -4.31
C ALA A 74 -15.51 0.17 -3.27
N ASN A 75 -15.40 -1.12 -3.58
CA ASN A 75 -14.71 -2.07 -2.71
C ASN A 75 -13.22 -1.77 -2.57
N ALA A 76 -12.51 -1.57 -3.70
CA ALA A 76 -11.08 -1.35 -3.72
C ALA A 76 -10.68 -0.05 -3.01
N CYS A 77 -11.30 1.08 -3.38
CA CYS A 77 -11.02 2.37 -2.76
C CYS A 77 -11.43 2.39 -1.27
N GLY A 78 -12.52 1.73 -0.91
CA GLY A 78 -12.98 1.62 0.49
C GLY A 78 -12.07 0.76 1.37
N ALA A 79 -11.42 -0.26 0.81
CA ALA A 79 -10.48 -1.13 1.51
C ALA A 79 -9.04 -0.58 1.53
N ALA A 80 -8.72 0.38 0.66
CA ALA A 80 -7.36 0.89 0.51
C ALA A 80 -6.90 1.72 1.72
N LEU A 81 -5.74 1.38 2.27
CA LEU A 81 -5.07 2.22 3.29
C LEU A 81 -4.66 3.59 2.72
N LYS A 82 -4.28 3.62 1.44
CA LYS A 82 -3.90 4.83 0.70
C LYS A 82 -4.69 4.89 -0.62
N PRO A 83 -5.94 5.39 -0.64
CA PRO A 83 -6.79 5.35 -1.83
C PRO A 83 -6.15 6.00 -3.07
N ARG A 84 -5.54 7.19 -2.92
CA ARG A 84 -4.85 7.87 -4.03
C ARG A 84 -3.63 7.08 -4.52
N GLY A 85 -2.87 6.46 -3.62
CA GLY A 85 -1.70 5.67 -4.01
C GLY A 85 -2.11 4.39 -4.72
N LEU A 86 -3.21 3.76 -4.29
CA LEU A 86 -3.78 2.59 -4.97
C LEU A 86 -4.17 2.94 -6.41
N SER A 87 -4.96 4.00 -6.61
CA SER A 87 -5.36 4.38 -7.97
C SER A 87 -4.19 4.82 -8.83
N GLY A 88 -3.25 5.58 -8.27
CA GLY A 88 -2.03 5.98 -8.97
C GLY A 88 -1.16 4.80 -9.41
N CYS A 89 -1.06 3.74 -8.61
CA CYS A 89 -0.38 2.51 -9.03
C CYS A 89 -1.08 1.87 -10.23
N VAL A 90 -2.41 1.76 -10.17
CA VAL A 90 -3.19 1.14 -11.25
C VAL A 90 -3.08 1.94 -12.54
N THR A 91 -3.29 3.25 -12.50
CA THR A 91 -3.26 4.09 -13.71
C THR A 91 -1.86 4.16 -14.31
N LYS A 92 -0.79 4.29 -13.51
CA LYS A 92 0.59 4.24 -14.02
C LYS A 92 0.89 2.94 -14.77
N ILE A 93 0.47 1.80 -14.23
CA ILE A 93 0.71 0.51 -14.89
C ILE A 93 -0.18 0.39 -16.13
N TYR A 94 -1.45 0.75 -16.03
CA TYR A 94 -2.40 0.68 -17.15
C TYR A 94 -1.94 1.53 -18.34
N ASP A 95 -1.48 2.76 -18.08
CA ASP A 95 -1.04 3.69 -19.13
C ASP A 95 0.31 3.31 -19.76
N SER A 96 1.14 2.53 -19.06
CA SER A 96 2.46 2.08 -19.52
C SER A 96 2.46 0.64 -20.05
N THR A 97 1.31 -0.02 -20.14
CA THR A 97 1.19 -1.40 -20.62
C THR A 97 0.33 -1.48 -21.88
N THR A 98 0.56 -2.52 -22.68
CA THR A 98 -0.27 -2.89 -23.83
C THR A 98 -1.30 -3.92 -23.37
N GLU A 99 -2.40 -4.11 -24.10
CA GLU A 99 -3.65 -4.83 -23.72
C GLU A 99 -3.53 -6.25 -23.09
N GLU A 100 -2.31 -6.79 -22.94
CA GLU A 100 -2.01 -8.04 -22.24
C GLU A 100 -2.44 -8.03 -20.76
N LEU A 101 -2.38 -6.88 -20.08
CA LEU A 101 -2.74 -6.77 -18.66
C LEU A 101 -4.13 -6.14 -18.47
N SER A 102 -5.04 -6.91 -17.86
CA SER A 102 -6.34 -6.38 -17.48
C SER A 102 -6.23 -5.38 -16.31
N ALA A 103 -7.10 -4.37 -16.29
CA ALA A 103 -7.18 -3.43 -15.18
C ALA A 103 -7.43 -4.16 -13.83
N GLU A 104 -8.14 -5.28 -13.86
CA GLU A 104 -8.37 -6.14 -12.71
C GLU A 104 -7.11 -6.81 -12.17
N ASP A 105 -6.25 -7.33 -13.04
CA ASP A 105 -5.00 -7.99 -12.64
C ASP A 105 -3.98 -6.99 -12.10
N ILE A 106 -3.95 -5.79 -12.71
CA ILE A 106 -3.16 -4.66 -12.22
C ILE A 106 -3.65 -4.25 -10.83
N LEU A 107 -4.96 -4.04 -10.66
CA LEU A 107 -5.54 -3.70 -9.36
C LEU A 107 -5.22 -4.76 -8.30
N PHE A 108 -5.37 -6.04 -8.65
CA PHE A 108 -5.06 -7.14 -7.75
C PHE A 108 -3.59 -7.11 -7.31
N SER A 109 -2.67 -6.77 -8.22
CA SER A 109 -1.24 -6.65 -7.92
C SER A 109 -0.93 -5.45 -7.01
N CYS A 110 -1.50 -4.28 -7.29
CA CYS A 110 -1.34 -3.08 -6.45
C CYS A 110 -1.89 -3.27 -5.03
N GLN A 111 -2.95 -4.05 -4.85
CA GLN A 111 -3.52 -4.33 -3.52
C GLN A 111 -2.66 -5.23 -2.63
N ARG A 112 -1.69 -5.96 -3.23
CA ARG A 112 -0.86 -6.95 -2.51
C ARG A 112 0.46 -6.40 -2.00
N VAL A 113 0.75 -5.12 -2.24
CA VAL A 113 1.99 -4.47 -1.81
C VAL A 113 1.74 -3.35 -0.81
N ARG A 114 2.72 -3.07 0.05
CA ARG A 114 2.65 -1.94 1.00
C ARG A 114 3.17 -0.63 0.41
N ARG A 115 4.10 -0.72 -0.57
CA ARG A 115 4.73 0.42 -1.25
C ARG A 115 4.08 0.61 -2.63
N VAL A 116 2.79 0.92 -2.61
CA VAL A 116 1.93 0.91 -3.79
C VAL A 116 2.41 1.91 -4.85
N ASP A 117 2.80 3.12 -4.42
CA ASP A 117 3.34 4.16 -5.31
C ASP A 117 4.62 3.68 -6.04
N GLU A 118 5.50 2.97 -5.33
CA GLU A 118 6.78 2.49 -5.87
C GLU A 118 6.61 1.32 -6.84
N LEU A 119 5.61 0.45 -6.61
CA LEU A 119 5.27 -0.59 -7.57
C LEU A 119 4.86 0.03 -8.91
N GLY A 120 3.99 1.04 -8.89
CA GLY A 120 3.58 1.75 -10.10
C GLY A 120 4.76 2.38 -10.83
N THR A 121 5.61 3.12 -10.11
CA THR A 121 6.84 3.72 -10.66
C THR A 121 7.79 2.67 -11.23
N CYS A 122 7.95 1.52 -10.55
CA CYS A 122 8.83 0.45 -10.98
C CYS A 122 8.45 -0.08 -12.36
N VAL A 123 7.17 -0.41 -12.54
CA VAL A 123 6.64 -0.98 -13.78
C VAL A 123 6.69 0.04 -14.91
N GLU A 124 6.20 1.27 -14.67
CA GLU A 124 6.23 2.38 -15.63
C GLU A 124 7.66 2.63 -16.13
N THR A 125 8.62 2.75 -15.20
CA THR A 125 10.03 3.02 -15.54
C THR A 125 10.63 1.93 -16.43
N ILE A 126 10.36 0.65 -16.13
CA ILE A 126 10.89 -0.45 -16.94
C ILE A 126 10.21 -0.49 -18.30
N ASN A 127 8.87 -0.45 -18.35
CA ASN A 127 8.11 -0.51 -19.60
C ASN A 127 8.45 0.63 -20.56
N GLU A 128 8.67 1.85 -20.05
CA GLU A 128 9.09 2.98 -20.89
C GLU A 128 10.53 2.86 -21.41
N SER A 129 11.36 1.99 -20.80
CA SER A 129 12.78 1.85 -21.10
C SER A 129 13.13 0.62 -21.93
N VAL A 130 12.30 -0.43 -21.88
CA VAL A 130 12.51 -1.67 -22.66
C VAL A 130 11.83 -1.55 -24.01
N THR A 131 12.46 -2.07 -25.05
CA THR A 131 11.89 -2.06 -26.42
C THR A 131 10.89 -3.20 -26.64
N ASP A 132 10.95 -4.23 -25.79
CA ASP A 132 10.10 -5.42 -25.88
C ASP A 132 8.95 -5.36 -24.86
N ASN A 133 7.73 -5.26 -25.38
CA ASN A 133 6.50 -5.19 -24.59
C ASN A 133 5.92 -6.57 -24.24
N SER A 134 6.50 -7.67 -24.70
CA SER A 134 6.00 -9.02 -24.41
C SER A 134 6.25 -9.49 -22.96
N ASN A 135 6.97 -8.68 -22.18
CA ASN A 135 7.40 -9.01 -20.82
C ASN A 135 6.60 -8.30 -19.72
N GLN A 136 5.50 -7.63 -20.05
CA GLN A 136 4.78 -6.77 -19.11
C GLN A 136 4.28 -7.50 -17.85
N ALA A 137 3.78 -8.74 -18.00
CA ALA A 137 3.40 -9.57 -16.86
C ALA A 137 4.59 -9.95 -15.96
N ALA A 138 5.74 -10.29 -16.57
CA ALA A 138 6.96 -10.62 -15.84
C ALA A 138 7.55 -9.40 -15.12
N ILE A 139 7.47 -8.21 -15.73
CA ILE A 139 7.87 -6.93 -15.14
C ILE A 139 7.02 -6.62 -13.91
N LEU A 140 5.69 -6.71 -14.04
CA LEU A 140 4.76 -6.47 -12.94
C LEU A 140 5.04 -7.41 -11.75
N GLU A 141 5.20 -8.71 -12.02
CA GLU A 141 5.47 -9.68 -10.97
C GLU A 141 6.85 -9.45 -10.32
N SER A 142 7.88 -9.15 -11.10
CA SER A 142 9.24 -8.89 -10.57
C SER A 142 9.27 -7.64 -9.70
N CYS A 143 8.63 -6.55 -10.13
CA CYS A 143 8.47 -5.35 -9.31
C CYS A 143 7.70 -5.63 -8.02
N ARG A 144 6.69 -6.51 -8.05
CA ARG A 144 5.90 -6.91 -6.88
C ARG A 144 6.69 -7.76 -5.90
N LEU A 145 7.61 -8.59 -6.39
CA LEU A 145 8.49 -9.43 -5.58
C LEU A 145 9.65 -8.65 -4.96
N SER A 146 10.07 -7.54 -5.58
CA SER A 146 11.12 -6.68 -5.06
C SER A 146 10.74 -6.02 -3.72
N LEU A 147 11.68 -6.03 -2.77
CA LEU A 147 11.54 -5.29 -1.51
C LEU A 147 11.65 -3.78 -1.70
N LEU A 148 12.34 -3.34 -2.76
CA LEU A 148 12.61 -1.95 -3.10
C LEU A 148 12.32 -1.72 -4.59
N PRO A 149 11.04 -1.58 -4.99
CA PRO A 149 10.66 -1.57 -6.41
C PRO A 149 11.38 -0.50 -7.24
N GLU A 150 11.51 0.74 -6.74
CA GLU A 150 12.25 1.80 -7.47
C GLU A 150 13.74 1.49 -7.64
N ARG A 151 14.39 0.91 -6.62
CA ARG A 151 15.80 0.52 -6.71
C ARG A 151 16.00 -0.60 -7.73
N PHE A 152 15.03 -1.51 -7.81
CA PHE A 152 15.01 -2.60 -8.77
C PHE A 152 14.82 -2.09 -10.20
N SER A 153 13.89 -1.16 -10.47
CA SER A 153 13.74 -0.60 -11.81
C SER A 153 15.00 0.14 -12.28
N PHE A 154 15.69 0.87 -11.41
CA PHE A 154 16.98 1.47 -11.75
C PHE A 154 18.08 0.46 -12.08
N CYS A 155 18.09 -0.71 -11.43
CA CYS A 155 19.00 -1.79 -11.78
C CYS A 155 18.72 -2.28 -13.21
N VAL A 156 17.46 -2.61 -13.50
CA VAL A 156 17.05 -3.16 -14.81
C VAL A 156 17.36 -2.17 -15.92
N VAL A 157 16.88 -0.92 -15.81
CA VAL A 157 17.06 0.10 -16.86
C VAL A 157 18.53 0.51 -17.02
N GLY A 158 19.27 0.64 -15.92
CA GLY A 158 20.68 1.00 -15.95
C GLY A 158 21.55 -0.05 -16.65
N LEU A 159 21.19 -1.33 -16.51
CA LEU A 159 21.87 -2.44 -17.17
C LEU A 159 21.39 -2.66 -18.61
N ASN A 160 20.09 -2.49 -18.89
CA ASN A 160 19.49 -2.73 -20.22
C ASN A 160 20.20 -1.98 -21.37
N THR A 161 20.81 -0.83 -21.09
CA THR A 161 21.51 -0.03 -22.10
C THR A 161 22.98 -0.43 -22.31
N ASN A 162 23.58 -1.19 -21.39
CA ASN A 162 25.03 -1.41 -21.35
C ASN A 162 25.44 -2.88 -21.39
N VAL A 163 24.53 -3.81 -21.11
CA VAL A 163 24.79 -5.25 -21.17
C VAL A 163 23.88 -5.91 -22.19
N GLY A 164 24.41 -6.87 -22.96
CA GLY A 164 23.67 -7.59 -24.01
C GLY A 164 22.76 -8.71 -23.47
N LEU A 165 22.17 -8.50 -22.29
CA LEU A 165 21.24 -9.45 -21.66
C LEU A 165 19.79 -9.15 -22.08
N THR A 166 18.93 -10.16 -22.08
CA THR A 166 17.50 -9.97 -22.33
C THR A 166 16.81 -9.30 -21.14
N THR A 167 15.60 -8.77 -21.35
CA THR A 167 14.81 -8.18 -20.26
C THR A 167 14.56 -9.19 -19.14
N GLU A 168 14.25 -10.45 -19.46
CA GLU A 168 14.03 -11.51 -18.48
C GLU A 168 15.29 -11.83 -17.66
N GLU A 169 16.46 -11.88 -18.31
CA GLU A 169 17.74 -12.08 -17.63
C GLU A 169 18.04 -10.93 -16.66
N LEU A 170 17.78 -9.68 -17.08
CA LEU A 170 17.94 -8.50 -16.23
C LEU A 170 16.98 -8.51 -15.04
N LEU A 171 15.70 -8.85 -15.26
CA LEU A 171 14.71 -8.97 -14.19
C LEU A 171 15.17 -10.01 -13.15
N SER A 172 15.65 -11.17 -13.60
CA SER A 172 16.17 -12.22 -12.71
C SER A 172 17.40 -11.76 -11.92
N ASN A 173 18.42 -11.24 -12.60
CA ASN A 173 19.69 -10.85 -11.98
C ASN A 173 19.55 -9.67 -11.02
N CYS A 174 18.67 -8.71 -11.32
CA CYS A 174 18.40 -7.57 -10.44
C CYS A 174 17.53 -7.95 -9.22
N LEU A 175 16.72 -9.01 -9.32
CA LEU A 175 15.85 -9.45 -8.23
C LEU A 175 16.63 -10.29 -7.20
N ASN A 176 17.55 -11.13 -7.68
CA ASN A 176 18.40 -11.99 -6.86
C ASN A 176 19.85 -11.94 -7.37
N PRO A 177 20.63 -10.91 -7.01
CA PRO A 177 22.05 -10.86 -7.39
C PRO A 177 22.82 -11.97 -6.67
N ASP A 178 23.72 -12.64 -7.39
CA ASP A 178 24.66 -13.60 -6.78
C ASP A 178 25.58 -12.87 -5.77
N GLU A 179 25.84 -13.50 -4.62
CA GLU A 179 26.69 -12.96 -3.53
C GLU A 179 28.19 -12.92 -3.88
#